data_AF-A0A7Y2XRD7-F1
#
_entry.id   AF-A0A7Y2XRD7-F1
#
_cell.length_a   1.000
_cell.length_b   1.000
_cell.length_c   1.000
_cell.angle_alpha   90.00
_cell.angle_beta   90.00
_cell.angle_gamma   90.00
#
_symmetry.space_group_name_H-M   'P 1'
#
loop_
_entity.id
_entity.type
_entity.pdbx_description
1 polymer ?
#
loop_
_entity_poly.entity_id
_entity_poly.type
_entity_poly.pdbx_seq_one_letter_code
_entity_poly.pdbx_strand_id
1 'polypeptide(L)' 'MVDFGRYFSLLKRNKINVPVSIHCEYDLGGAEHGSTASIDSQKVFQSLKQDLQYYRRAWENAG' A
#
# COMPACT_ATOMS: atom_id res chain seq x y z
N MET A 1 11.30 -5.87 6.38
CA MET A 1 10.15 -4.95 6.20
C MET A 1 10.70 -3.63 5.69
N VAL A 2 10.07 -3.01 4.69
CA VAL A 2 10.55 -1.74 4.10
C VAL A 2 10.50 -0.62 5.13
N ASP A 3 11.52 0.23 5.18
CA ASP A 3 11.54 1.44 6.02
C ASP A 3 10.89 2.61 5.28
N PHE A 4 9.57 2.71 5.40
CA PHE A 4 8.79 3.78 4.75
C PHE A 4 9.06 5.16 5.34
N GLY A 5 9.46 5.26 6.62
CA GLY A 5 9.82 6.54 7.23
C GLY A 5 11.03 7.14 6.54
N ARG A 6 12.11 6.36 6.40
CA ARG A 6 13.30 6.78 5.66
C ARG A 6 12.99 7.07 4.20
N TYR A 7 12.23 6.21 3.53
CA TYR A 7 11.86 6.40 2.12
C TYR A 7 11.13 7.73 1.89
N PHE A 8 10.08 8.02 2.66
CA PHE A 8 9.31 9.25 2.50
C PHE A 8 10.10 10.51 2.89
N SER A 9 10.97 10.44 3.91
CA SER A 9 11.88 11.55 4.21
C SER A 9 12.83 11.87 3.07
N LEU A 10 13.32 10.86 2.33
CA LEU A 10 14.14 11.10 1.14
C LEU A 10 13.33 11.80 0.04
N LEU A 11 12.09 11.38 -0.22
CA LEU A 11 11.23 12.04 -1.21
C LEU A 11 10.98 13.50 -0.85
N LYS A 12 10.63 13.79 0.42
CA LYS A 12 10.38 15.16 0.90
C LYS A 12 11.64 16.04 0.78
N ARG A 13 12.80 15.55 1.21
CA ARG A 13 14.09 16.27 1.08
C ARG A 13 14.43 16.62 -0.35
N ASN A 14 14.11 15.73 -1.29
CA ASN A 14 14.34 15.94 -2.72
C ASN A 14 13.17 16.67 -3.41
N LYS A 15 12.18 17.17 -2.67
CA LYS A 15 11.00 17.89 -3.18
C LYS A 15 10.17 17.07 -4.19
N ILE A 16 10.15 15.75 -4.01
CA ILE A 16 9.36 14.83 -4.84
C ILE A 16 7.98 14.69 -4.21
N ASN A 17 6.98 15.28 -4.85
CA ASN A 17 5.57 15.17 -4.45
C ASN A 17 4.72 14.84 -5.69
N VAL A 18 4.68 13.56 -6.04
CA VAL A 18 4.01 13.03 -7.23
C VAL A 18 2.97 11.98 -6.82
N PRO A 19 1.99 11.67 -7.69
CA PRO A 19 1.07 10.57 -7.45
C PRO A 19 1.82 9.25 -7.21
N VAL A 20 1.37 8.48 -6.23
CA VAL A 20 1.93 7.17 -5.88
C VAL A 20 0.88 6.10 -6.17
N SER A 21 1.29 5.02 -6.82
CA SER A 21 0.50 3.81 -6.98
C SER A 21 0.94 2.77 -5.95
N ILE A 22 -0.01 2.08 -5.34
CA ILE A 22 0.27 0.99 -4.41
C ILE A 22 -0.06 -0.31 -5.15
N HIS A 23 0.95 -1.15 -5.33
CA HIS A 23 0.76 -2.52 -5.80
C HIS A 23 0.63 -3.43 -4.58
N CYS A 24 -0.48 -4.17 -4.50
CA CYS A 24 -0.75 -5.07 -3.38
C CYS A 24 -0.88 -6.51 -3.88
N GLU A 25 -0.24 -7.43 -3.18
CA GLU A 25 -0.37 -8.87 -3.39
C GLU A 25 -1.01 -9.45 -2.13
N TYR A 26 -2.32 -9.62 -2.16
CA TYR A 26 -3.06 -10.33 -1.12
C TYR A 26 -3.31 -11.76 -1.57
N ASP A 27 -3.59 -12.65 -0.63
CA ASP A 27 -4.23 -13.91 -0.96
C ASP A 27 -5.65 -13.60 -1.46
N LEU A 28 -5.90 -13.79 -2.75
CA LEU A 28 -7.19 -13.55 -3.38
C LEU A 28 -8.00 -14.86 -3.52
N GLY A 29 -7.55 -15.93 -2.88
CA GLY A 29 -8.17 -17.24 -2.92
C GLY A 29 -8.07 -17.88 -4.31
N GLY A 30 -6.88 -17.82 -4.92
CA GLY A 30 -6.56 -18.44 -6.21
C GLY A 30 -6.50 -17.49 -7.40
N ALA A 31 -7.01 -16.26 -7.27
CA ALA A 31 -7.03 -15.30 -8.38
C ALA A 31 -5.65 -14.73 -8.74
N GLU A 32 -4.76 -14.65 -7.76
CA GLU A 32 -3.34 -14.36 -7.94
C GLU A 32 -2.61 -15.39 -8.83
N HIS A 33 -3.21 -16.57 -9.03
CA HIS A 33 -2.74 -17.64 -9.91
C HIS A 33 -3.65 -17.88 -11.13
N GLY A 34 -4.57 -16.96 -11.43
CA GLY A 34 -5.46 -17.05 -12.59
C GLY A 34 -6.75 -17.85 -12.39
N SER A 35 -7.08 -18.23 -11.15
CA SER A 35 -8.38 -18.84 -10.81
C SER A 35 -9.45 -17.78 -10.53
N THR A 36 -10.70 -18.20 -10.34
CA THR A 36 -11.73 -17.29 -9.82
C THR A 36 -11.46 -16.98 -8.35
N ALA A 37 -11.52 -15.70 -7.97
CA ALA A 37 -11.30 -15.27 -6.59
C ALA A 37 -12.35 -15.90 -5.66
N SER A 38 -11.90 -16.61 -4.63
CA SER A 38 -12.76 -17.18 -3.59
C SER A 38 -12.81 -16.34 -2.31
N ILE A 39 -11.92 -15.35 -2.18
CA ILE A 39 -11.95 -14.40 -1.06
C ILE A 39 -13.18 -13.50 -1.12
N ASP A 40 -13.70 -13.12 0.05
CA ASP A 40 -14.68 -12.05 0.16
C ASP A 40 -14.07 -10.70 -0.26
N SER A 41 -14.66 -10.07 -1.27
CA SER A 41 -14.26 -8.75 -1.74
C SER A 41 -14.17 -7.70 -0.63
N GLN A 42 -15.02 -7.77 0.41
CA GLN A 42 -14.96 -6.83 1.54
C GLN A 42 -13.65 -6.94 2.32
N LYS A 43 -13.06 -8.13 2.42
CA LYS A 43 -11.75 -8.33 3.05
C LYS A 43 -10.65 -7.66 2.22
N VAL A 44 -10.70 -7.81 0.90
CA VAL A 44 -9.76 -7.15 -0.02
C VAL A 44 -9.84 -5.63 0.14
N PHE A 45 -11.05 -5.07 0.11
CA PHE A 45 -11.26 -3.63 0.31
C PHE A 45 -10.78 -3.14 1.67
N GLN A 46 -11.00 -3.94 2.73
CA GLN A 46 -10.54 -3.62 4.07
C GLN A 46 -9.01 -3.56 4.15
N SER A 47 -8.32 -4.55 3.59
CA SER A 47 -6.85 -4.59 3.51
C SER A 47 -6.30 -3.40 2.73
N LEU A 48 -6.84 -3.13 1.53
CA LEU A 48 -6.46 -1.96 0.72
C LEU A 48 -6.60 -0.65 1.49
N LYS A 49 -7.72 -0.48 2.21
CA LYS A 49 -7.97 0.72 3.00
C LYS A 49 -7.00 0.86 4.17
N GLN A 50 -6.67 -0.23 4.86
CA GLN A 50 -5.70 -0.22 5.94
C GLN A 50 -4.31 0.17 5.45
N ASP A 51 -3.87 -0.41 4.33
CA ASP A 51 -2.58 -0.09 3.73
C ASP A 51 -2.52 1.37 3.26
N LEU A 52 -3.56 1.85 2.57
CA LEU A 52 -3.65 3.25 2.17
C LEU A 52 -3.56 4.21 3.37
N GLN A 53 -4.23 3.89 4.47
CA GLN A 53 -4.16 4.68 5.70
C GLN A 53 -2.76 4.66 6.33
N TYR A 54 -2.11 3.49 6.33
CA TYR A 54 -0.74 3.35 6.80
C TYR A 54 0.21 4.26 6.00
N TYR A 55 0.16 4.20 4.67
CA TYR A 55 1.05 5.00 3.82
C TYR A 55 0.82 6.50 3.96
N ARG A 56 -0.45 6.94 4.09
CA ARG A 56 -0.78 8.35 4.36
C ARG A 56 -0.17 8.83 5.68
N ARG A 57 -0.33 8.07 6.76
CA ARG A 57 0.24 8.39 8.07
C ARG A 57 1.77 8.38 8.04
N ALA A 58 2.37 7.39 7.38
CA ALA A 58 3.81 7.29 7.24
C ALA A 58 4.38 8.47 6.45
N TRP A 59 3.70 8.91 5.39
CA TRP A 59 4.04 10.14 4.66
C TRP A 59 3.92 11.37 5.56
N GLU A 60 2.81 11.54 6.29
CA GLU A 60 2.59 12.69 7.19
C GLU A 60 3.67 12.76 8.28
N ASN A 61 4.02 11.63 8.89
CA ASN A 61 4.98 11.54 9.98
C ASN A 61 6.45 11.62 9.53
N ALA A 62 6.75 11.42 8.25
CA ALA A 62 8.11 11.53 7.73
C ALA A 62 8.59 12.99 7.75
N GLY A 63 9.79 13.23 8.28
CA GLY A 63 10.43 14.54 8.32
C GLY A 63 11.04 14.99 7.01
#